data_AF-A0A1R3TXR3-F1
#
_entry.id   AF-A0A1R3TXR3-F1
#
_cell.length_a   1.000
_cell.length_b   1.000
_cell.length_c   1.000
_cell.angle_alpha   90.00
_cell.angle_beta   90.00
_cell.angle_gamma   90.00
#
_symmetry.space_group_name_H-M   'P 1'
#
loop_
_entity.id
_entity.type
_entity.pdbx_description
1 polymer ?
#
loop_
_entity_poly.entity_id
_entity_poly.type
_entity_poly.pdbx_seq_one_letter_code
_entity_poly.pdbx_strand_id
1 'polypeptide(L)'
;MIRLAKAGLEALGLAEVTNGEAVEGSFQRLLIYQIEGFETDEFLCGPFGVEIDGFLVEIAVATEIGRACMALVDDTICDTEEEWCGSRSANGPFLVLLVGPTKFYRSTCTHERHEADAVYVANGFPEARAELDFIQEAVVPRIVSSLSATFNHMTTTFRFIEQLTFGADRAGKRIHDLQFSMALEASVLTHINEGTLSQRLRDSLQQASRLNKKAAGLFDLALAQKDFFKQYLFLFSAAEIVVHATFKINYSKVIAQNGTYALDDKVQGKLRDRFGWLQKHIWIATVSSADVDLFRKLADVRNDIAHGSVVSVNGNDLQALRDLVTRLIAG
;
A
#
# COMPACT_ATOMS: atom_id res chain seq x y z
N MET A 1 -15.31 -12.33 10.65
CA MET A 1 -16.43 -11.36 10.63
C MET A 1 -17.33 -11.65 11.81
N ILE A 2 -17.37 -10.77 12.81
CA ILE A 2 -18.23 -10.94 14.00
C ILE A 2 -19.53 -10.18 13.73
N ARG A 3 -20.68 -10.88 13.70
CA ARG A 3 -22.01 -10.23 13.70
C ARG A 3 -22.41 -10.03 15.15
N LEU A 4 -22.68 -8.79 15.56
CA LEU A 4 -23.27 -8.50 16.85
C LEU A 4 -24.71 -9.05 16.89
N ALA A 5 -25.07 -9.73 17.98
CA ALA A 5 -26.43 -10.17 18.23
C ALA A 5 -27.35 -8.95 18.48
N LYS A 6 -28.67 -9.10 18.25
CA LYS A 6 -29.68 -8.03 18.41
C LYS A 6 -29.52 -7.27 19.75
N ALA A 7 -29.39 -8.00 20.86
CA ALA A 7 -29.18 -7.41 22.19
C ALA A 7 -27.89 -6.55 22.28
N GLY A 8 -26.84 -6.88 21.52
CA GLY A 8 -25.61 -6.09 21.46
C GLY A 8 -25.75 -4.82 20.63
N LEU A 9 -26.63 -4.81 19.61
CA LEU A 9 -26.93 -3.61 18.82
C LEU A 9 -27.81 -2.63 19.60
N GLU A 10 -28.82 -3.15 20.30
CA GLU A 10 -29.70 -2.36 21.18
C GLU A 10 -28.92 -1.74 22.36
N ALA A 11 -27.94 -2.47 22.92
CA ALA A 11 -27.04 -1.94 23.95
C ALA A 11 -26.15 -0.78 23.45
N LEU A 12 -25.91 -0.67 22.15
CA LEU A 12 -25.22 0.45 21.51
C LEU A 12 -26.17 1.61 21.15
N GLY A 13 -27.46 1.49 21.49
CA GLY A 13 -28.49 2.49 21.22
C GLY A 13 -28.99 2.50 19.77
N LEU A 14 -28.72 1.44 19.00
CA LEU A 14 -29.24 1.28 17.63
C LEU A 14 -30.67 0.75 17.68
N ALA A 15 -31.61 1.45 17.06
CA ALA A 15 -33.02 1.07 17.00
C ALA A 15 -33.36 0.40 15.66
N GLU A 16 -34.37 -0.47 15.65
CA GLU A 16 -34.82 -1.16 14.43
C GLU A 16 -35.39 -0.17 13.42
N VAL A 17 -34.99 -0.30 12.14
CA VAL A 17 -35.42 0.59 11.05
C VAL A 17 -36.91 0.36 10.79
N THR A 18 -37.75 1.31 11.18
CA THR A 18 -39.22 1.19 11.14
C THR A 18 -39.86 1.86 9.92
N ASN A 19 -39.15 2.78 9.27
CA ASN A 19 -39.61 3.50 8.07
C ASN A 19 -38.65 3.24 6.92
N GLY A 20 -39.15 2.86 5.74
CA GLY A 20 -38.39 2.42 4.57
C GLY A 20 -37.47 3.45 3.88
N GLU A 21 -37.14 4.56 4.55
CA GLU A 21 -36.13 5.52 4.09
C GLU A 21 -34.74 4.98 4.44
N ALA A 22 -34.27 4.02 3.66
CA ALA A 22 -32.92 3.51 3.87
C ALA A 22 -31.89 4.60 3.54
N VAL A 23 -31.00 4.84 4.49
CA VAL A 23 -29.90 5.80 4.40
C VAL A 23 -29.07 5.53 3.14
N GLU A 24 -28.83 6.56 2.34
CA GLU A 24 -27.88 6.50 1.21
C GLU A 24 -26.60 7.27 1.57
N GLY A 25 -25.44 6.69 1.29
CA GLY A 25 -24.15 7.28 1.63
C GLY A 25 -23.08 7.01 0.59
N SER A 26 -22.16 7.95 0.45
CA SER A 26 -20.86 7.75 -0.19
C SER A 26 -19.79 7.64 0.89
N PHE A 27 -18.78 6.80 0.67
CA PHE A 27 -17.79 6.45 1.69
C PHE A 27 -16.38 6.74 1.23
N GLN A 28 -15.54 7.11 2.19
CA GLN A 28 -14.10 7.26 2.02
C GLN A 28 -13.38 6.42 3.09
N ARG A 29 -12.11 6.14 2.85
CA ARG A 29 -11.28 5.40 3.78
C ARG A 29 -9.93 6.06 3.96
N LEU A 30 -9.55 6.28 5.20
CA LEU A 30 -8.20 6.64 5.61
C LEU A 30 -7.41 5.36 5.89
N LEU A 31 -6.18 5.31 5.39
CA LEU A 31 -5.20 4.28 5.68
C LEU A 31 -4.00 4.95 6.32
N ILE A 32 -3.68 4.55 7.53
CA ILE A 32 -2.69 5.18 8.37
C ILE A 32 -1.48 4.26 8.44
N TYR A 33 -0.34 4.80 8.04
CA TYR A 33 0.95 4.16 8.13
C TYR A 33 1.86 4.97 9.03
N GLN A 34 2.58 4.32 9.92
CA GLN A 34 3.76 4.90 10.52
C GLN A 34 4.89 4.82 9.51
N ILE A 35 5.60 5.93 9.33
CA ILE A 35 6.86 5.95 8.62
C ILE A 35 7.96 5.69 9.64
N GLU A 36 8.69 4.62 9.42
CA GLU A 36 9.81 4.22 10.24
C GLU A 36 11.10 4.44 9.45
N GLY A 37 12.23 4.51 10.15
CA GLY A 37 13.51 4.78 9.51
C GLY A 37 13.77 6.26 9.26
N PHE A 38 12.79 7.18 9.44
CA PHE A 38 13.15 8.58 9.64
C PHE A 38 12.35 9.43 10.65
N GLU A 39 13.01 10.45 11.20
CA GLU A 39 12.49 11.53 12.06
C GLU A 39 12.60 12.87 11.33
N THR A 40 11.76 13.82 11.73
CA THR A 40 11.73 15.19 11.21
C THR A 40 11.02 16.06 12.24
N ASP A 41 11.42 17.32 12.31
CA ASP A 41 10.77 18.33 13.16
C ASP A 41 9.28 18.48 12.81
N GLU A 42 8.47 19.06 13.71
CA GLU A 42 7.03 19.29 13.48
C GLU A 42 6.74 19.79 12.07
N PHE A 43 6.16 18.92 11.23
CA PHE A 43 5.90 19.24 9.84
C PHE A 43 4.58 18.63 9.38
N LEU A 44 4.02 19.26 8.34
CA LEU A 44 2.89 18.77 7.56
C LEU A 44 3.28 18.89 6.09
N CYS A 45 3.17 17.79 5.36
CA CYS A 45 3.47 17.72 3.94
C CYS A 45 2.25 17.16 3.21
N GLY A 46 1.62 17.98 2.37
CA GLY A 46 0.37 17.66 1.68
C GLY A 46 -0.77 18.62 2.05
N PRO A 47 -2.00 18.34 1.60
CA PRO A 47 -2.39 17.14 0.86
C PRO A 47 -1.85 17.13 -0.58
N PHE A 48 -1.55 15.94 -1.10
CA PHE A 48 -1.22 15.70 -2.51
C PHE A 48 -2.22 14.74 -3.11
N GLY A 49 -2.84 15.12 -4.22
CA GLY A 49 -3.69 14.24 -5.01
C GLY A 49 -2.92 13.55 -6.13
N VAL A 50 -3.20 12.26 -6.34
CA VAL A 50 -2.74 11.51 -7.51
C VAL A 50 -3.88 10.64 -8.05
N GLU A 51 -4.00 10.58 -9.37
CA GLU A 51 -4.92 9.66 -10.03
C GLU A 51 -4.18 8.40 -10.47
N ILE A 52 -4.68 7.23 -10.05
CA ILE A 52 -4.10 5.93 -10.38
C ILE A 52 -5.23 5.02 -10.90
N ASP A 53 -5.16 4.61 -12.17
CA ASP A 53 -6.20 3.85 -12.87
C ASP A 53 -7.62 4.47 -12.77
N GLY A 54 -7.71 5.81 -12.76
CA GLY A 54 -8.97 6.54 -12.63
C GLY A 54 -9.48 6.71 -11.20
N PHE A 55 -8.72 6.24 -10.20
CA PHE A 55 -9.02 6.48 -8.79
C PHE A 55 -8.18 7.63 -8.26
N LEU A 56 -8.84 8.66 -7.74
CA LEU A 56 -8.17 9.71 -6.99
C LEU A 56 -7.77 9.18 -5.61
N VAL A 57 -6.52 9.43 -5.24
CA VAL A 57 -5.99 9.17 -3.91
C VAL A 57 -5.34 10.44 -3.42
N GLU A 58 -5.66 10.85 -2.20
CA GLU A 58 -5.04 11.99 -1.55
C GLU A 58 -4.15 11.53 -0.41
N ILE A 59 -3.06 12.25 -0.18
CA ILE A 59 -2.02 11.83 0.76
C ILE A 59 -1.51 13.01 1.56
N ALA A 60 -1.36 12.82 2.85
CA ALA A 60 -0.67 13.73 3.74
C ALA A 60 0.36 12.98 4.58
N VAL A 61 1.46 13.64 4.91
CA VAL A 61 2.44 13.16 5.88
C VAL A 61 2.59 14.21 6.97
N ALA A 62 2.54 13.81 8.23
CA ALA A 62 2.76 14.73 9.35
C ALA A 62 3.42 14.03 10.54
N THR A 63 4.01 14.80 11.45
CA THR A 63 4.47 14.26 12.75
C THR A 63 3.34 13.75 13.62
N GLU A 64 2.15 14.35 13.49
CA GLU A 64 0.94 14.04 14.27
C GLU A 64 -0.18 13.60 13.34
N ILE A 65 -0.91 12.54 13.72
CA ILE A 65 -2.01 12.01 12.92
C ILE A 65 -3.14 13.03 12.77
N GLY A 66 -3.42 13.78 13.83
CA GLY A 66 -4.45 14.84 13.81
C GLY A 66 -4.20 15.87 12.71
N ARG A 67 -2.95 16.28 12.49
CA ARG A 67 -2.60 17.26 11.44
C ARG A 67 -2.80 16.70 10.03
N ALA A 68 -2.43 15.44 9.81
CA ALA A 68 -2.64 14.80 8.52
C ALA A 68 -4.12 14.56 8.22
N CYS A 69 -4.92 14.13 9.22
CA CYS A 69 -6.36 13.96 9.08
C CYS A 69 -7.07 15.29 8.81
N MET A 70 -6.73 16.34 9.56
CA MET A 70 -7.30 17.68 9.33
C MET A 70 -7.04 18.16 7.89
N ALA A 71 -5.83 17.93 7.37
CA ALA A 71 -5.47 18.31 6.00
C ALA A 71 -6.23 17.55 4.91
N LEU A 72 -6.66 16.31 5.18
CA LEU A 72 -7.32 15.44 4.19
C LEU A 72 -8.85 15.45 4.29
N VAL A 73 -9.40 15.54 5.49
CA VAL A 73 -10.84 15.32 5.75
C VAL A 73 -11.49 16.38 6.64
N ASP A 74 -10.74 17.44 7.00
CA ASP A 74 -11.20 18.52 7.89
C ASP A 74 -11.77 17.99 9.23
N ASP A 75 -11.14 16.93 9.76
CA ASP A 75 -11.58 16.25 10.99
C ASP A 75 -10.40 15.62 11.73
N THR A 76 -10.57 15.39 13.04
CA THR A 76 -9.63 14.62 13.87
C THR A 76 -10.19 13.25 14.20
N ILE A 77 -9.34 12.24 14.19
CA ILE A 77 -9.75 10.84 14.43
C ILE A 77 -9.65 10.43 15.91
N CYS A 78 -9.07 11.28 16.74
CA CYS A 78 -8.87 11.04 18.16
C CYS A 78 -8.92 12.37 18.94
N ASP A 79 -9.33 12.28 20.20
CA ASP A 79 -9.36 13.43 21.12
C ASP A 79 -7.95 13.83 21.56
N THR A 80 -7.07 12.84 21.78
CA THR A 80 -5.66 13.07 22.11
C THR A 80 -4.73 12.15 21.32
N GLU A 81 -3.69 12.73 20.75
CA GLU A 81 -2.66 12.02 19.98
C GLU A 81 -1.90 11.02 20.85
N GLU A 82 -1.58 11.39 22.10
CA GLU A 82 -0.83 10.56 23.04
C GLU A 82 -1.55 9.26 23.38
N GLU A 83 -2.86 9.31 23.63
CA GLU A 83 -3.67 8.11 23.91
C GLU A 83 -3.81 7.24 22.66
N TRP A 84 -4.01 7.86 21.49
CA TRP A 84 -4.11 7.15 20.22
C TRP A 84 -2.81 6.42 19.87
N CYS A 85 -1.67 7.11 19.98
CA CYS A 85 -0.33 6.56 19.78
C CYS A 85 -0.01 5.46 20.80
N GLY A 86 -0.29 5.72 22.09
CA GLY A 86 -0.04 4.77 23.17
C GLY A 86 -0.79 3.45 23.01
N SER A 87 -2.07 3.51 22.61
CA SER A 87 -2.89 2.32 22.36
C SER A 87 -2.46 1.49 21.14
N ARG A 88 -1.77 2.11 20.17
CA ARG A 88 -1.31 1.48 18.92
C ARG A 88 0.19 1.19 18.88
N SER A 89 0.92 1.55 19.95
CA SER A 89 2.39 1.50 19.98
C SER A 89 2.99 2.12 18.73
N ALA A 90 2.49 3.31 18.39
CA ALA A 90 2.88 4.05 17.21
C ALA A 90 3.49 5.39 17.62
N ASN A 91 4.38 5.91 16.79
CA ASN A 91 4.99 7.21 16.94
C ASN A 91 5.20 7.80 15.55
N GLY A 92 5.03 9.12 15.44
CA GLY A 92 5.21 9.82 14.17
C GLY A 92 6.64 9.68 13.63
N PRO A 93 6.85 9.99 12.34
CA PRO A 93 5.86 10.58 11.43
C PRO A 93 4.87 9.57 10.82
N PHE A 94 3.69 10.06 10.43
CA PHE A 94 2.60 9.28 9.85
C PHE A 94 2.36 9.64 8.39
N LEU A 95 2.21 8.63 7.54
CA LEU A 95 1.67 8.71 6.19
C LEU A 95 0.18 8.35 6.25
N VAL A 96 -0.67 9.23 5.74
CA VAL A 96 -2.11 9.03 5.66
C VAL A 96 -2.55 9.05 4.21
N LEU A 97 -3.20 7.99 3.77
CA LEU A 97 -3.82 7.88 2.44
C LEU A 97 -5.34 8.00 2.59
N LEU A 98 -5.96 8.85 1.79
CA LEU A 98 -7.41 8.94 1.63
C LEU A 98 -7.80 8.32 0.29
N VAL A 99 -8.58 7.23 0.34
CA VAL A 99 -9.13 6.57 -0.85
C VAL A 99 -10.65 6.73 -0.91
N GLY A 100 -11.17 6.85 -2.13
CA GLY A 100 -12.56 7.19 -2.40
C GLY A 100 -12.69 8.62 -2.94
N PRO A 101 -13.90 9.20 -2.93
CA PRO A 101 -15.16 8.62 -2.43
C PRO A 101 -15.67 7.48 -3.31
N THR A 102 -16.48 6.58 -2.73
CA THR A 102 -17.28 5.63 -3.51
C THR A 102 -18.43 6.34 -4.23
N LYS A 103 -19.10 5.64 -5.15
CA LYS A 103 -20.48 6.04 -5.50
C LYS A 103 -21.40 5.96 -4.27
N PHE A 104 -22.59 6.53 -4.40
CA PHE A 104 -23.62 6.40 -3.37
C PHE A 104 -24.17 4.98 -3.33
N TYR A 105 -24.29 4.44 -2.12
CA TYR A 105 -24.87 3.14 -1.83
C TYR A 105 -26.03 3.29 -0.85
N ARG A 106 -27.02 2.41 -0.98
CA ARG A 106 -28.16 2.34 -0.08
C ARG A 106 -27.85 1.35 1.05
N SER A 107 -28.19 1.72 2.28
CA SER A 107 -27.97 0.88 3.45
C SER A 107 -28.81 -0.38 3.38
N THR A 108 -28.22 -1.47 3.85
CA THR A 108 -28.87 -2.77 4.08
C THR A 108 -29.06 -3.06 5.57
N CYS A 109 -28.76 -2.08 6.45
CA CYS A 109 -28.86 -2.26 7.89
C CYS A 109 -30.32 -2.45 8.33
N THR A 110 -30.49 -3.26 9.38
CA THR A 110 -31.79 -3.42 10.05
C THR A 110 -31.92 -2.55 11.29
N HIS A 111 -30.81 -1.97 11.77
CA HIS A 111 -30.79 -1.05 12.91
C HIS A 111 -29.94 0.18 12.62
N GLU A 112 -30.38 1.33 13.11
CA GLU A 112 -29.70 2.62 12.98
C GLU A 112 -29.92 3.49 14.22
N ARG A 113 -29.05 4.48 14.41
CA ARG A 113 -29.19 5.53 15.41
C ARG A 113 -28.96 6.87 14.74
N HIS A 114 -29.94 7.76 14.86
CA HIS A 114 -29.84 9.13 14.32
C HIS A 114 -29.46 10.09 15.44
N GLU A 115 -28.44 10.89 15.18
CA GLU A 115 -28.06 12.05 15.98
C GLU A 115 -28.25 13.32 15.14
N ALA A 116 -28.02 14.49 15.73
CA ALA A 116 -28.27 15.78 15.08
C ALA A 116 -27.46 15.93 13.78
N ASP A 117 -26.21 15.44 13.78
CA ASP A 117 -25.18 15.61 12.75
C ASP A 117 -24.65 14.28 12.19
N ALA A 118 -25.04 13.14 12.78
CA ALA A 118 -24.55 11.83 12.39
C ALA A 118 -25.64 10.76 12.31
N VAL A 119 -25.36 9.71 11.53
CA VAL A 119 -26.14 8.47 11.47
C VAL A 119 -25.21 7.30 11.72
N TYR A 120 -25.52 6.49 12.72
CA TYR A 120 -24.77 5.29 13.04
C TYR A 120 -25.52 4.07 12.51
N VAL A 121 -24.81 3.24 11.75
CA VAL A 121 -25.32 1.96 11.26
C VAL A 121 -24.36 0.84 11.62
N ALA A 122 -24.88 -0.38 11.72
CA ALA A 122 -24.06 -1.56 11.95
C ALA A 122 -24.00 -2.43 10.70
N ASN A 123 -22.83 -2.49 10.07
CA ASN A 123 -22.56 -3.28 8.87
C ASN A 123 -23.48 -2.96 7.68
N GLY A 124 -24.01 -1.74 7.60
CA GLY A 124 -25.07 -1.36 6.67
C GLY A 124 -24.64 -1.31 5.20
N PHE A 125 -23.35 -1.10 4.92
CA PHE A 125 -22.85 -0.80 3.57
C PHE A 125 -21.82 -1.80 3.04
N PRO A 126 -22.17 -3.09 2.88
CA PRO A 126 -21.23 -4.12 2.39
C PRO A 126 -20.70 -3.83 0.98
N GLU A 127 -21.53 -3.26 0.11
CA GLU A 127 -21.12 -2.95 -1.27
C GLU A 127 -20.17 -1.74 -1.34
N ALA A 128 -20.41 -0.70 -0.55
CA ALA A 128 -19.48 0.43 -0.44
C ALA A 128 -18.12 -0.02 0.10
N ARG A 129 -18.12 -0.93 1.10
CA ARG A 129 -16.88 -1.53 1.61
C ARG A 129 -16.16 -2.34 0.54
N ALA A 130 -16.87 -3.16 -0.22
CA ALA A 130 -16.27 -3.92 -1.31
C ALA A 130 -15.67 -3.02 -2.41
N GLU A 131 -16.30 -1.88 -2.70
CA GLU A 131 -15.73 -0.87 -3.60
C GLU A 131 -14.47 -0.22 -3.02
N LEU A 132 -14.48 0.17 -1.74
CA LEU A 132 -13.29 0.69 -1.07
C LEU A 132 -12.14 -0.33 -1.00
N ASP A 133 -12.45 -1.60 -0.72
CA ASP A 133 -11.49 -2.70 -0.73
C ASP A 133 -10.88 -2.86 -2.13
N PHE A 134 -11.72 -2.83 -3.17
CA PHE A 134 -11.27 -2.88 -4.56
C PHE A 134 -10.37 -1.70 -4.94
N ILE A 135 -10.75 -0.47 -4.56
CA ILE A 135 -9.94 0.73 -4.79
C ILE A 135 -8.60 0.60 -4.07
N GLN A 136 -8.62 0.26 -2.78
CA GLN A 136 -7.44 0.05 -1.94
C GLN A 136 -6.49 -0.98 -2.55
N GLU A 137 -6.97 -2.18 -2.89
CA GLU A 137 -6.19 -3.23 -3.54
C GLU A 137 -5.65 -2.79 -4.91
N ALA A 138 -6.34 -1.89 -5.59
CA ALA A 138 -5.87 -1.34 -6.86
C ALA A 138 -4.74 -0.34 -6.69
N VAL A 139 -4.84 0.60 -5.74
CA VAL A 139 -3.97 1.79 -5.70
C VAL A 139 -2.88 1.70 -4.64
N VAL A 140 -3.19 1.19 -3.45
CA VAL A 140 -2.32 1.30 -2.26
C VAL A 140 -1.02 0.53 -2.42
N PRO A 141 -1.01 -0.72 -2.93
CA PRO A 141 0.25 -1.42 -3.14
C PRO A 141 1.22 -0.67 -4.05
N ARG A 142 0.71 0.07 -5.05
CA ARG A 142 1.56 0.88 -5.95
C ARG A 142 2.13 2.09 -5.23
N ILE A 143 1.34 2.76 -4.42
CA ILE A 143 1.80 3.90 -3.63
C ILE A 143 2.88 3.46 -2.64
N VAL A 144 2.60 2.44 -1.82
CA VAL A 144 3.55 1.93 -0.81
C VAL A 144 4.81 1.39 -1.48
N SER A 145 4.69 0.62 -2.57
CA SER A 145 5.87 0.11 -3.31
C SER A 145 6.72 1.24 -3.86
N SER A 146 6.10 2.27 -4.43
CA SER A 146 6.80 3.43 -4.97
C SER A 146 7.52 4.20 -3.86
N LEU A 147 6.87 4.37 -2.70
CA LEU A 147 7.45 5.06 -1.56
C LEU A 147 8.63 4.27 -1.01
N SER A 148 8.47 2.96 -0.79
CA SER A 148 9.58 2.07 -0.40
C SER A 148 10.74 2.13 -1.39
N ALA A 149 10.45 2.24 -2.69
CA ALA A 149 11.46 2.42 -3.72
C ALA A 149 12.22 3.75 -3.60
N THR A 150 11.49 4.86 -3.46
CA THR A 150 12.07 6.19 -3.32
C THR A 150 12.90 6.34 -2.04
N PHE A 151 12.46 5.75 -0.92
CA PHE A 151 13.09 5.89 0.39
C PHE A 151 14.03 4.72 0.77
N ASN A 152 14.32 3.81 -0.15
CA ASN A 152 15.10 2.59 0.12
C ASN A 152 16.47 2.85 0.78
N HIS A 153 17.15 3.93 0.41
CA HIS A 153 18.48 4.27 0.94
C HIS A 153 18.46 4.82 2.37
N MET A 154 17.27 5.08 2.93
CA MET A 154 17.07 5.55 4.30
C MET A 154 16.58 4.44 5.23
N THR A 155 16.62 3.18 4.78
CA THR A 155 16.07 2.03 5.53
C THR A 155 14.60 2.24 5.95
N THR A 156 13.86 3.05 5.18
CA THR A 156 12.51 3.47 5.53
C THR A 156 11.51 2.35 5.30
N THR A 157 10.64 2.13 6.29
CA THR A 157 9.51 1.20 6.21
C THR A 157 8.21 1.95 6.46
N PHE A 158 7.14 1.52 5.78
CA PHE A 158 5.80 2.06 5.95
C PHE A 158 4.97 0.99 6.67
N ARG A 159 4.87 1.10 7.99
CA ARG A 159 4.15 0.14 8.82
C ARG A 159 2.68 0.52 8.88
N PHE A 160 1.81 -0.34 8.37
CA PHE A 160 0.36 -0.13 8.48
C PHE A 160 -0.06 -0.17 9.96
N ILE A 161 -0.80 0.85 10.39
CA ILE A 161 -1.30 1.00 11.77
C ILE A 161 -2.80 0.71 11.82
N GLU A 162 -3.58 1.44 11.02
CA GLU A 162 -5.04 1.38 11.09
C GLU A 162 -5.68 1.81 9.78
N GLN A 163 -6.92 1.37 9.58
CA GLN A 163 -7.82 1.91 8.57
C GLN A 163 -9.09 2.43 9.24
N LEU A 164 -9.59 3.56 8.75
CA LEU A 164 -10.83 4.18 9.19
C LEU A 164 -11.71 4.42 7.98
N THR A 165 -12.97 4.01 8.06
CA THR A 165 -13.96 4.26 7.01
C THR A 165 -15.04 5.18 7.57
N PHE A 166 -15.35 6.22 6.83
CA PHE A 166 -16.43 7.16 7.17
C PHE A 166 -17.24 7.44 5.91
N GLY A 167 -18.52 7.73 6.09
CA GLY A 167 -19.40 8.10 5.00
C GLY A 167 -20.06 9.45 5.24
N ALA A 168 -20.65 9.96 4.17
CA ALA A 168 -21.56 11.08 4.23
C ALA A 168 -22.79 10.81 3.36
N ASP A 169 -23.95 11.27 3.81
CA ASP A 169 -25.16 11.26 3.00
C ASP A 169 -25.17 12.41 1.98
N ARG A 170 -26.25 12.52 1.19
CA ARG A 170 -26.38 13.59 0.18
C ARG A 170 -26.50 15.00 0.76
N ALA A 171 -26.87 15.13 2.04
CA ALA A 171 -26.95 16.39 2.75
C ALA A 171 -25.62 16.74 3.45
N GLY A 172 -24.60 15.88 3.36
CA GLY A 172 -23.32 16.04 4.03
C GLY A 172 -23.33 15.57 5.49
N LYS A 173 -24.40 14.89 5.95
CA LYS A 173 -24.50 14.33 7.30
C LYS A 173 -23.58 13.11 7.40
N ARG A 174 -22.82 13.00 8.50
CA ARG A 174 -21.83 11.92 8.69
C ARG A 174 -22.52 10.56 8.87
N ILE A 175 -21.93 9.52 8.31
CA ILE A 175 -22.35 8.13 8.46
C ILE A 175 -21.22 7.33 9.09
N HIS A 176 -21.47 6.73 10.25
CA HIS A 176 -20.54 5.85 10.94
C HIS A 176 -20.99 4.39 10.79
N ASP A 177 -20.12 3.56 10.20
CA ASP A 177 -20.33 2.12 10.05
C ASP A 177 -19.33 1.35 10.92
N LEU A 178 -19.77 0.89 12.10
CA LEU A 178 -18.88 0.47 13.20
C LEU A 178 -18.20 -0.90 12.97
N GLN A 179 -16.86 -0.98 13.08
CA GLN A 179 -16.03 -2.22 13.13
C GLN A 179 -14.74 -2.06 13.97
N PHE A 180 -14.10 -3.17 14.41
CA PHE A 180 -12.91 -3.18 15.29
C PHE A 180 -11.77 -4.10 14.78
N SER A 181 -10.48 -3.69 14.90
CA SER A 181 -9.27 -4.51 14.62
C SER A 181 -7.99 -4.00 15.36
N MET A 182 -6.94 -4.83 15.55
CA MET A 182 -5.71 -4.51 16.32
C MET A 182 -4.42 -5.21 15.79
N ALA A 183 -3.23 -4.55 15.82
CA ALA A 183 -1.90 -5.14 15.49
C ALA A 183 -0.70 -4.36 16.14
N LEU A 184 0.50 -4.98 16.30
CA LEU A 184 1.68 -4.46 17.08
C LEU A 184 3.06 -4.91 16.50
N GLU A 185 4.08 -4.02 16.44
CA GLU A 185 5.52 -4.28 16.13
C GLU A 185 6.44 -3.03 16.33
N ALA A 186 7.79 -3.16 16.29
CA ALA A 186 8.80 -2.12 16.69
C ALA A 186 9.96 -1.87 15.68
N SER A 187 10.59 -0.67 15.68
CA SER A 187 11.61 -0.22 14.68
C SER A 187 12.63 0.86 15.18
N VAL A 188 13.51 1.37 14.28
CA VAL A 188 14.66 2.30 14.54
C VAL A 188 14.65 3.50 13.53
N LEU A 189 15.22 4.68 13.87
CA LEU A 189 14.96 5.99 13.21
C LEU A 189 16.24 6.72 12.68
N THR A 190 16.11 7.57 11.64
CA THR A 190 17.17 8.47 11.08
C THR A 190 16.64 9.87 10.64
N HIS A 191 17.36 10.99 10.67
CA HIS A 191 16.72 12.31 10.41
C HIS A 191 16.55 12.70 8.91
N ILE A 192 15.43 13.31 8.49
CA ILE A 192 15.18 13.87 7.13
C ILE A 192 14.69 15.33 7.17
N ASN A 193 14.94 16.10 6.09
CA ASN A 193 14.46 17.48 5.93
C ASN A 193 13.16 17.56 5.09
N GLU A 194 12.25 18.46 5.47
CA GLU A 194 10.92 18.71 4.88
C GLU A 194 10.91 18.94 3.35
N GLY A 195 11.82 19.76 2.83
CA GLY A 195 11.86 20.07 1.39
C GLY A 195 12.22 18.85 0.56
N THR A 196 13.15 18.04 1.07
CA THR A 196 13.55 16.76 0.47
C THR A 196 12.42 15.74 0.53
N LEU A 197 11.69 15.67 1.65
CA LEU A 197 10.55 14.78 1.84
C LEU A 197 9.42 15.11 0.87
N SER A 198 9.04 16.38 0.76
CA SER A 198 7.97 16.85 -0.12
C SER A 198 8.21 16.51 -1.59
N GLN A 199 9.43 16.75 -2.08
CA GLN A 199 9.78 16.45 -3.46
C GLN A 199 9.74 14.94 -3.73
N ARG A 200 10.32 14.14 -2.83
CA ARG A 200 10.33 12.68 -2.95
C ARG A 200 8.95 12.05 -2.91
N LEU A 201 8.05 12.58 -2.08
CA LEU A 201 6.66 12.15 -2.06
C LEU A 201 6.01 12.38 -3.42
N ARG A 202 6.13 13.58 -4.00
CA ARG A 202 5.55 13.87 -5.32
C ARG A 202 6.13 12.97 -6.42
N ASP A 203 7.45 12.81 -6.45
CA ASP A 203 8.12 11.96 -7.43
C ASP A 203 7.66 10.50 -7.30
N SER A 204 7.54 10.02 -6.07
CA SER A 204 7.04 8.69 -5.76
C SER A 204 5.59 8.49 -6.22
N LEU A 205 4.71 9.48 -6.04
CA LEU A 205 3.32 9.38 -6.48
C LEU A 205 3.19 9.37 -8.01
N GLN A 206 3.98 10.19 -8.70
CA GLN A 206 4.04 10.14 -10.16
C GLN A 206 4.52 8.76 -10.64
N GLN A 207 5.52 8.18 -9.98
CA GLN A 207 6.02 6.85 -10.28
C GLN A 207 4.99 5.75 -10.00
N ALA A 208 4.20 5.85 -8.93
CA ALA A 208 3.21 4.84 -8.54
C ALA A 208 2.23 4.53 -9.68
N SER A 209 1.81 5.55 -10.44
CA SER A 209 0.92 5.39 -11.62
C SER A 209 1.50 4.49 -12.73
N ARG A 210 2.82 4.34 -12.79
CA ARG A 210 3.54 3.58 -13.83
C ARG A 210 3.92 2.17 -13.41
N LEU A 211 3.77 1.83 -12.12
CA LEU A 211 4.16 0.54 -11.59
C LEU A 211 3.25 -0.58 -12.09
N ASN A 212 3.84 -1.75 -12.35
CA ASN A 212 3.06 -2.94 -12.65
C ASN A 212 2.22 -3.35 -11.44
N LYS A 213 0.89 -3.28 -11.56
CA LYS A 213 -0.07 -3.59 -10.49
C LYS A 213 0.19 -4.92 -9.79
N LYS A 214 0.51 -5.99 -10.54
CA LYS A 214 0.74 -7.32 -9.95
C LYS A 214 2.06 -7.39 -9.18
N ALA A 215 3.11 -6.79 -9.71
CA ALA A 215 4.40 -6.74 -9.03
C ALA A 215 4.30 -5.92 -7.73
N ALA A 216 3.63 -4.76 -7.78
CA ALA A 216 3.40 -3.91 -6.61
C ALA A 216 2.56 -4.63 -5.54
N GLY A 217 1.50 -5.33 -5.94
CA GLY A 217 0.70 -6.14 -5.02
C GLY A 217 1.51 -7.22 -4.29
N LEU A 218 2.37 -7.95 -5.01
CA LEU A 218 3.24 -8.96 -4.40
C LEU A 218 4.32 -8.35 -3.53
N PHE A 219 4.87 -7.20 -3.92
CA PHE A 219 5.86 -6.49 -3.12
C PHE A 219 5.25 -6.01 -1.79
N ASP A 220 4.08 -5.37 -1.83
CA ASP A 220 3.32 -4.94 -0.64
C ASP A 220 2.98 -6.13 0.28
N LEU A 221 2.47 -7.22 -0.28
CA LEU A 221 2.23 -8.46 0.46
C LEU A 221 3.50 -8.96 1.15
N ALA A 222 4.65 -8.89 0.48
CA ALA A 222 5.92 -9.29 1.06
C ALA A 222 6.32 -8.41 2.24
N LEU A 223 6.14 -7.08 2.15
CA LEU A 223 6.43 -6.17 3.25
C LEU A 223 5.57 -6.44 4.48
N ALA A 224 4.33 -6.88 4.28
CA ALA A 224 3.40 -7.21 5.37
C ALA A 224 3.61 -8.62 5.99
N GLN A 225 4.41 -9.50 5.37
CA GLN A 225 4.63 -10.85 5.91
C GLN A 225 5.66 -10.85 7.04
N LYS A 226 5.42 -11.63 8.11
CA LYS A 226 6.42 -11.88 9.17
C LYS A 226 7.34 -13.07 8.85
N ASP A 227 6.82 -14.03 8.10
CA ASP A 227 7.54 -15.26 7.75
C ASP A 227 8.52 -15.02 6.59
N PHE A 228 9.81 -15.23 6.84
CA PHE A 228 10.88 -14.96 5.86
C PHE A 228 10.73 -15.77 4.58
N PHE A 229 10.22 -16.99 4.68
CA PHE A 229 10.01 -17.85 3.53
C PHE A 229 8.92 -17.28 2.61
N LYS A 230 7.77 -16.90 3.15
CA LYS A 230 6.71 -16.22 2.38
C LYS A 230 7.15 -14.87 1.84
N GLN A 231 7.86 -14.06 2.64
CA GLN A 231 8.43 -12.79 2.18
C GLN A 231 9.29 -13.01 0.94
N TYR A 232 10.19 -14.00 0.98
CA TYR A 232 11.09 -14.32 -0.12
C TYR A 232 10.33 -14.70 -1.38
N LEU A 233 9.33 -15.58 -1.27
CA LEU A 233 8.54 -16.03 -2.43
C LEU A 233 7.76 -14.88 -3.07
N PHE A 234 7.16 -14.00 -2.26
CA PHE A 234 6.45 -12.84 -2.77
C PHE A 234 7.39 -11.82 -3.44
N LEU A 235 8.53 -11.51 -2.83
CA LEU A 235 9.55 -10.65 -3.44
C LEU A 235 10.08 -11.21 -4.76
N PHE A 236 10.39 -12.51 -4.79
CA PHE A 236 10.92 -13.13 -6.01
C PHE A 236 9.86 -13.12 -7.12
N SER A 237 8.61 -13.42 -6.79
CA SER A 237 7.49 -13.35 -7.73
C SER A 237 7.28 -11.92 -8.25
N ALA A 238 7.44 -10.90 -7.41
CA ALA A 238 7.42 -9.50 -7.85
C ALA A 238 8.56 -9.21 -8.85
N ALA A 239 9.78 -9.66 -8.56
CA ALA A 239 10.94 -9.55 -9.46
C ALA A 239 10.66 -10.20 -10.83
N GLU A 240 10.12 -11.42 -10.83
CA GLU A 240 9.77 -12.17 -12.04
C GLU A 240 8.80 -11.40 -12.93
N ILE A 241 7.74 -10.84 -12.33
CA ILE A 241 6.74 -10.06 -13.06
C ILE A 241 7.37 -8.80 -13.67
N VAL A 242 8.20 -8.07 -12.92
CA VAL A 242 8.89 -6.88 -13.43
C VAL A 242 9.79 -7.25 -14.62
N VAL A 243 10.63 -8.28 -14.48
CA VAL A 243 11.50 -8.76 -15.57
C VAL A 243 10.68 -9.14 -16.80
N HIS A 244 9.62 -9.91 -16.63
CA HIS A 244 8.78 -10.34 -17.75
C HIS A 244 8.06 -9.18 -18.43
N ALA A 245 7.47 -8.27 -17.67
CA ALA A 245 6.76 -7.12 -18.21
C ALA A 245 7.71 -6.20 -18.98
N THR A 246 8.84 -5.82 -18.36
CA THR A 246 9.82 -4.93 -18.98
C THR A 246 10.45 -5.54 -20.21
N PHE A 247 10.79 -6.83 -20.18
CA PHE A 247 11.31 -7.54 -21.35
C PHE A 247 10.30 -7.55 -22.50
N LYS A 248 9.03 -7.91 -22.22
CA LYS A 248 7.98 -7.96 -23.23
C LYS A 248 7.74 -6.61 -23.92
N ILE A 249 7.79 -5.51 -23.15
CA ILE A 249 7.54 -4.15 -23.67
C ILE A 249 8.70 -3.67 -24.56
N ASN A 250 9.94 -3.99 -24.17
CA ASN A 250 11.12 -3.35 -24.76
C ASN A 250 11.86 -4.22 -25.77
N TYR A 251 11.81 -5.56 -25.64
CA TYR A 251 12.60 -6.47 -26.47
C TYR A 251 12.39 -6.21 -27.96
N SER A 252 11.14 -6.26 -28.44
CA SER A 252 10.82 -6.03 -29.85
C SER A 252 11.21 -4.64 -30.35
N LYS A 253 11.16 -3.63 -29.49
CA LYS A 253 11.52 -2.25 -29.84
C LYS A 253 13.02 -2.10 -30.03
N VAL A 254 13.81 -2.68 -29.12
CA VAL A 254 15.27 -2.62 -29.15
C VAL A 254 15.83 -3.43 -30.31
N ILE A 255 15.33 -4.65 -30.56
CA ILE A 255 15.82 -5.47 -31.68
C ILE A 255 15.48 -4.86 -33.04
N ALA A 256 14.35 -4.16 -33.16
CA ALA A 256 13.98 -3.47 -34.39
C ALA A 256 14.94 -2.31 -34.71
N GLN A 257 15.50 -1.68 -33.69
CA GLN A 257 16.50 -0.61 -33.83
C GLN A 257 17.92 -1.16 -34.00
N ASN A 258 18.23 -2.30 -33.39
CA ASN A 258 19.53 -2.93 -33.47
C ASN A 258 19.43 -4.46 -33.38
N GLY A 259 19.34 -5.11 -34.55
CA GLY A 259 19.13 -6.56 -34.66
C GLY A 259 20.23 -7.43 -34.04
N THR A 260 21.40 -6.86 -33.73
CA THR A 260 22.50 -7.58 -33.08
C THR A 260 22.24 -7.91 -31.61
N TYR A 261 21.21 -7.32 -31.00
CA TYR A 261 20.82 -7.55 -29.61
C TYR A 261 19.77 -8.65 -29.45
N ALA A 262 19.41 -9.35 -30.52
CA ALA A 262 18.48 -10.47 -30.47
C ALA A 262 19.06 -11.63 -29.64
N LEU A 263 18.24 -12.19 -28.76
CA LEU A 263 18.49 -13.47 -28.10
C LEU A 263 17.94 -14.60 -28.95
N ASP A 264 18.61 -15.75 -28.94
CA ASP A 264 18.04 -16.98 -29.48
C ASP A 264 16.73 -17.34 -28.75
N ASP A 265 15.74 -17.88 -29.47
CA ASP A 265 14.42 -18.22 -28.92
C ASP A 265 14.50 -19.13 -27.67
N LYS A 266 15.46 -20.06 -27.65
CA LYS A 266 15.71 -20.94 -26.49
C LYS A 266 16.20 -20.20 -25.25
N VAL A 267 16.94 -19.12 -25.45
CA VAL A 267 17.51 -18.26 -24.40
C VAL A 267 16.47 -17.24 -23.96
N GLN A 268 15.67 -16.72 -24.89
CA GLN A 268 14.55 -15.83 -24.62
C GLN A 268 13.55 -16.43 -23.63
N GLY A 269 13.39 -17.76 -23.58
CA GLY A 269 12.51 -18.44 -22.63
C GLY A 269 12.93 -18.34 -21.15
N LYS A 270 14.22 -18.10 -20.88
CA LYS A 270 14.78 -18.20 -19.53
C LYS A 270 14.79 -16.86 -18.81
N LEU A 271 14.26 -16.84 -17.59
CA LEU A 271 14.17 -15.64 -16.75
C LEU A 271 15.54 -14.97 -16.51
N ARG A 272 16.57 -15.76 -16.20
CA ARG A 272 17.94 -15.25 -15.95
C ARG A 272 18.53 -14.53 -17.18
N ASP A 273 18.23 -15.03 -18.36
CA ASP A 273 18.74 -14.47 -19.60
C ASP A 273 17.99 -13.19 -19.98
N ARG A 274 16.66 -13.16 -19.75
CA ARG A 274 15.88 -11.91 -19.84
C ARG A 274 16.41 -10.84 -18.89
N PHE A 275 16.74 -11.21 -17.65
CA PHE A 275 17.30 -10.29 -16.67
C PHE A 275 18.64 -9.71 -17.15
N GLY A 276 19.57 -10.56 -17.58
CA GLY A 276 20.87 -10.12 -18.09
C GLY A 276 20.76 -9.25 -19.35
N TRP A 277 19.79 -9.53 -20.22
CA TRP A 277 19.50 -8.69 -21.39
C TRP A 277 18.95 -7.32 -20.98
N LEU A 278 17.98 -7.29 -20.06
CA LEU A 278 17.43 -6.03 -19.55
C LEU A 278 18.50 -5.17 -18.87
N GLN A 279 19.38 -5.77 -18.09
CA GLN A 279 20.51 -5.08 -17.46
C GLN A 279 21.39 -4.38 -18.50
N LYS A 280 21.70 -5.04 -19.61
CA LYS A 280 22.58 -4.50 -20.66
C LYS A 280 21.95 -3.42 -21.53
N HIS A 281 20.63 -3.43 -21.68
CA HIS A 281 19.97 -2.64 -22.73
C HIS A 281 18.91 -1.66 -22.21
N ILE A 282 18.35 -1.90 -21.02
CA ILE A 282 17.25 -1.11 -20.46
C ILE A 282 17.64 -0.50 -19.11
N TRP A 283 18.17 -1.31 -18.19
CA TRP A 283 18.49 -0.90 -16.82
C TRP A 283 19.96 -0.50 -16.62
N ILE A 284 20.60 0.02 -17.66
CA ILE A 284 22.05 0.30 -17.67
C ILE A 284 22.47 1.21 -16.51
N ALA A 285 21.61 2.16 -16.13
CA ALA A 285 21.89 3.12 -15.07
C ALA A 285 21.53 2.62 -13.65
N THR A 286 20.69 1.59 -13.54
CA THR A 286 20.05 1.20 -12.26
C THR A 286 20.43 -0.22 -11.80
N VAL A 287 20.92 -1.07 -12.70
CA VAL A 287 21.27 -2.47 -12.43
C VAL A 287 22.68 -2.76 -12.94
N SER A 288 23.54 -3.22 -12.03
CA SER A 288 24.93 -3.56 -12.32
C SER A 288 25.10 -5.01 -12.80
N SER A 289 26.30 -5.36 -13.26
CA SER A 289 26.64 -6.77 -13.55
C SER A 289 26.63 -7.64 -12.30
N ALA A 290 26.99 -7.08 -11.13
CA ALA A 290 26.91 -7.78 -9.86
C ALA A 290 25.47 -8.14 -9.47
N ASP A 291 24.49 -7.31 -9.84
CA ASP A 291 23.07 -7.62 -9.65
C ASP A 291 22.60 -8.80 -10.51
N VAL A 292 23.22 -9.04 -11.69
CA VAL A 292 22.93 -10.21 -12.52
C VAL A 292 23.37 -11.49 -11.81
N ASP A 293 24.56 -11.48 -11.21
CA ASP A 293 25.07 -12.63 -10.48
C ASP A 293 24.29 -12.86 -9.18
N LEU A 294 23.92 -11.78 -8.49
CA LEU A 294 23.01 -11.84 -7.34
C LEU A 294 21.65 -12.44 -7.73
N PHE A 295 21.04 -11.97 -8.83
CA PHE A 295 19.76 -12.49 -9.31
C PHE A 295 19.84 -13.99 -9.65
N ARG A 296 20.94 -14.45 -10.26
CA ARG A 296 21.17 -15.87 -10.52
C ARG A 296 21.20 -16.68 -9.23
N LYS A 297 21.97 -16.23 -8.23
CA LYS A 297 22.04 -16.86 -6.91
C LYS A 297 20.67 -16.97 -6.26
N LEU A 298 19.90 -15.87 -6.25
CA LEU A 298 18.56 -15.85 -5.67
C LEU A 298 17.58 -16.75 -6.45
N ALA A 299 17.72 -16.82 -7.77
CA ALA A 299 16.94 -17.75 -8.58
C ALA A 299 17.28 -19.22 -8.31
N ASP A 300 18.51 -19.54 -7.93
CA ASP A 300 18.89 -20.89 -7.49
C ASP A 300 18.18 -21.23 -6.16
N VAL A 301 18.24 -20.32 -5.18
CA VAL A 301 17.52 -20.49 -3.89
C VAL A 301 16.02 -20.72 -4.11
N ARG A 302 15.37 -19.95 -4.98
CA ARG A 302 13.95 -20.16 -5.32
C ARG A 302 13.69 -21.55 -5.92
N ASN A 303 14.58 -22.03 -6.79
CA ASN A 303 14.44 -23.36 -7.38
C ASN A 303 14.63 -24.45 -6.34
N ASP A 304 15.59 -24.30 -5.44
CA ASP A 304 15.82 -25.24 -4.35
C ASP A 304 14.62 -25.32 -3.40
N ILE A 305 13.98 -24.17 -3.11
CA ILE A 305 12.70 -24.12 -2.38
C ILE A 305 11.61 -24.91 -3.13
N ALA A 306 11.45 -24.68 -4.44
CA ALA A 306 10.44 -25.35 -5.24
C ALA A 306 10.64 -26.87 -5.33
N HIS A 307 11.89 -27.32 -5.24
CA HIS A 307 12.25 -28.74 -5.21
C HIS A 307 12.24 -29.36 -3.79
N GLY A 308 11.93 -28.56 -2.76
CA GLY A 308 11.91 -29.02 -1.36
C GLY A 308 13.29 -29.22 -0.74
N SER A 309 14.35 -28.80 -1.43
CA SER A 309 15.74 -28.89 -0.97
C SER A 309 16.08 -27.85 0.11
N VAL A 310 15.32 -26.75 0.16
CA VAL A 310 15.47 -25.67 1.14
C VAL A 310 14.14 -25.40 1.81
N VAL A 311 14.14 -25.44 3.15
CA VAL A 311 12.95 -25.22 4.00
C VAL A 311 12.99 -23.90 4.76
N SER A 312 14.09 -23.17 4.69
CA SER A 312 14.25 -21.85 5.33
C SER A 312 15.13 -20.93 4.49
N VAL A 313 14.83 -19.64 4.54
CA VAL A 313 15.57 -18.60 3.81
C VAL A 313 16.43 -17.81 4.78
N ASN A 314 17.70 -17.59 4.43
CA ASN A 314 18.59 -16.72 5.19
C ASN A 314 18.16 -15.24 5.05
N GLY A 315 18.12 -14.51 6.17
CA GLY A 315 17.81 -13.08 6.20
C GLY A 315 18.70 -12.22 5.27
N ASN A 316 19.96 -12.60 5.05
CA ASN A 316 20.84 -11.88 4.12
C ASN A 316 20.37 -11.99 2.66
N ASP A 317 19.94 -13.18 2.23
CA ASP A 317 19.42 -13.39 0.87
C ASP A 317 18.06 -12.71 0.70
N LEU A 318 17.24 -12.71 1.75
CA LEU A 318 15.98 -11.97 1.77
C LEU A 318 16.20 -10.46 1.64
N GLN A 319 17.13 -9.88 2.41
CA GLN A 319 17.45 -8.47 2.31
C GLN A 319 18.03 -8.11 0.94
N ALA A 320 18.96 -8.92 0.42
CA ALA A 320 19.53 -8.68 -0.90
C ALA A 320 18.47 -8.75 -2.02
N LEU A 321 17.51 -9.68 -1.92
CA LEU A 321 16.38 -9.76 -2.82
C LEU A 321 15.46 -8.55 -2.69
N ARG A 322 15.15 -8.11 -1.46
CA ARG A 322 14.36 -6.91 -1.21
C ARG A 322 14.99 -5.71 -1.88
N ASP A 323 16.27 -5.44 -1.60
CA ASP A 323 17.00 -4.31 -2.17
C ASP A 323 17.02 -4.35 -3.71
N LEU A 324 17.21 -5.54 -4.29
CA LEU A 324 17.17 -5.72 -5.73
C LEU A 324 15.79 -5.39 -6.30
N VAL A 325 14.72 -5.97 -5.76
CA VAL A 325 13.34 -5.72 -6.21
C VAL A 325 12.98 -4.25 -6.08
N THR A 326 13.38 -3.62 -4.99
CA THR A 326 13.17 -2.18 -4.77
C THR A 326 13.83 -1.35 -5.89
N ARG A 327 15.04 -1.69 -6.33
CA ARG A 327 15.68 -1.05 -7.50
C ARG A 327 14.96 -1.34 -8.82
N LEU A 328 14.46 -2.57 -9.01
CA LEU A 328 13.72 -2.95 -10.22
C LEU A 328 12.37 -2.21 -10.34
N ILE A 329 11.71 -1.95 -9.22
CA ILE A 329 10.48 -1.16 -9.14
C ILE A 329 10.78 0.34 -9.30
N ALA A 330 11.92 0.80 -8.78
CA ALA A 330 12.38 2.19 -8.94
C ALA A 330 12.75 2.56 -10.39
N GLY A 331 13.10 1.55 -11.20
CA GLY A 331 13.76 1.68 -12.50
C GLY A 331 12.94 2.27 -13.65
#